data_AF-A0A3R6KUN5-F1
#
_entry.id   AF-A0A3R6KUN5-F1
#
_cell.length_a   1.000
_cell.length_b   1.000
_cell.length_c   1.000
_cell.angle_alpha   90.00
_cell.angle_beta   90.00
_cell.angle_gamma   90.00
#
_symmetry.space_group_name_H-M   'P 1'
#
loop_
_entity.id
_entity.type
_entity.pdbx_description
1 polymer ?
#
loop_
_entity_poly.entity_id
_entity_poly.type
_entity_poly.pdbx_seq_one_letter_code
_entity_poly.pdbx_strand_id
1 'polypeptide(L)'
;MFPVKVAGIIAEYNPFHNGHHYQIQELRRLTGADYVVVAMSGDFVQRGEPAIFDKYTRTRMALCGGADLVVELPVLFATSSAEDFSSCGVALLEKLGVDLLCFGSESGNLNKLQNAAEILVEEPEAWKMLFKEHLKKGETYPTARSLATTEYTKDPELAALLSSPNNILAIEYLKALKKRNSLVTPVTIQRQGAGYHDVQLEQDEPRRSAPESSTSDSASHRIPISKARQNDATPADTHFFASASAIRSLIQNNDFDSDAITEKLRSQIPAAALSALISEGALDAPVFPDDLTTLLNFRLLSLTQEQKGFSTFSDLSPELASRLTKQVLQFRSYTERIDHLKTKGYTYTRISRALLHLFLGITSEQISHARALDYAPYARILGFQKSSALLLSHLREKSQIPLITKTADAGKLLTPDALAILETDFFASHLYQAILAGKGRQIRNEYTKSVIIV
;
A
#
# COMPACT_ATOMS: atom_id res chain seq x y z
N MET A 1 2.01 35.84 2.93
CA MET A 1 1.40 34.49 2.99
C MET A 1 2.52 33.53 3.36
N PHE A 2 2.39 32.76 4.45
CA PHE A 2 3.40 31.75 4.77
C PHE A 2 3.42 30.69 3.66
N PRO A 3 4.59 30.12 3.31
CA PRO A 3 4.65 29.10 2.27
C PRO A 3 3.85 27.87 2.71
N VAL A 4 2.87 27.47 1.89
CA VAL A 4 2.07 26.26 2.11
C VAL A 4 2.99 25.05 2.00
N LYS A 5 2.96 24.18 3.01
CA LYS A 5 3.73 22.95 3.07
C LYS A 5 2.83 21.74 2.86
N VAL A 6 3.05 21.02 1.76
CA VAL A 6 2.27 19.85 1.37
C VAL A 6 3.11 18.59 1.58
N ALA A 7 2.57 17.63 2.32
CA ALA A 7 3.15 16.31 2.48
C ALA A 7 2.40 15.25 1.67
N GLY A 8 3.13 14.29 1.14
CA GLY A 8 2.63 13.19 0.31
C GLY A 8 2.79 11.86 1.01
N ILE A 9 1.81 10.97 0.85
CA ILE A 9 1.88 9.56 1.27
C ILE A 9 1.53 8.69 0.06
N ILE A 10 2.29 7.61 -0.14
CA ILE A 10 1.98 6.58 -1.13
C ILE A 10 1.37 5.40 -0.39
N ALA A 11 0.15 4.99 -0.75
CA ALA A 11 -0.62 4.01 0.02
C ALA A 11 -1.53 3.10 -0.81
N GLU A 12 -1.93 1.99 -0.22
CA GLU A 12 -3.02 1.13 -0.73
C GLU A 12 -4.31 1.28 0.09
N TYR A 13 -4.17 1.57 1.39
CA TYR A 13 -5.29 1.63 2.36
C TYR A 13 -6.27 0.47 2.21
N ASN A 14 -5.78 -0.76 2.35
CA ASN A 14 -6.53 -1.99 2.06
C ASN A 14 -6.85 -2.84 3.32
N PRO A 15 -7.70 -2.39 4.27
CA PRO A 15 -8.43 -1.11 4.33
C PRO A 15 -7.64 0.02 5.04
N PHE A 16 -8.20 1.24 5.08
CA PHE A 16 -7.71 2.30 5.98
C PHE A 16 -7.97 1.92 7.44
N HIS A 17 -7.03 2.23 8.35
CA HIS A 17 -7.05 1.74 9.75
C HIS A 17 -6.25 2.66 10.68
N ASN A 18 -6.24 2.39 11.98
CA ASN A 18 -5.65 3.24 13.02
C ASN A 18 -4.16 3.53 12.81
N GLY A 19 -3.37 2.54 12.39
CA GLY A 19 -1.97 2.79 12.00
C GLY A 19 -1.78 3.82 10.86
N HIS A 20 -2.69 3.89 9.89
CA HIS A 20 -2.65 4.90 8.82
C HIS A 20 -3.05 6.28 9.35
N HIS A 21 -4.07 6.33 10.21
CA HIS A 21 -4.50 7.56 10.87
C HIS A 21 -3.38 8.15 11.75
N TYR A 22 -2.74 7.30 12.54
CA TYR A 22 -1.56 7.66 13.33
C TYR A 22 -0.45 8.23 12.45
N GLN A 23 -0.14 7.59 11.31
CA GLN A 23 0.88 8.09 10.37
C GLN A 23 0.56 9.51 9.89
N ILE A 24 -0.70 9.81 9.53
CA ILE A 24 -1.12 11.15 9.09
C ILE A 24 -0.99 12.17 10.22
N GLN A 25 -1.42 11.82 11.44
CA GLN A 25 -1.33 12.71 12.60
C GLN A 25 0.12 13.02 12.96
N GLU A 26 0.96 11.98 13.02
CA GLU A 26 2.36 12.11 13.38
C GLU A 26 3.17 12.85 12.32
N LEU A 27 2.85 12.66 11.04
CA LEU A 27 3.41 13.45 9.94
C LEU A 27 3.17 14.94 10.16
N ARG A 28 1.93 15.34 10.43
CA ARG A 28 1.59 16.76 10.68
C ARG A 28 2.33 17.28 11.91
N ARG A 29 2.34 16.51 13.00
CA ARG A 29 3.00 16.87 14.25
C ARG A 29 4.51 17.10 14.07
N LEU A 30 5.20 16.23 13.33
CA LEU A 30 6.64 16.29 13.13
C LEU A 30 7.08 17.37 12.14
N THR A 31 6.28 17.62 11.10
CA THR A 31 6.71 18.42 9.95
C THR A 31 6.05 19.80 9.87
N GLY A 32 4.92 19.98 10.57
CA GLY A 32 4.07 21.15 10.43
C GLY A 32 3.43 21.26 9.04
N ALA A 33 3.16 20.14 8.36
CA ALA A 33 2.50 20.15 7.05
C ALA A 33 1.06 20.65 7.15
N ASP A 34 0.72 21.64 6.31
CA ASP A 34 -0.62 22.22 6.21
C ASP A 34 -1.59 21.21 5.58
N TYR A 35 -1.11 20.48 4.57
CA TYR A 35 -1.90 19.52 3.80
C TYR A 35 -1.22 18.17 3.64
N VAL A 36 -2.02 17.11 3.58
CA VAL A 36 -1.61 15.72 3.31
C VAL A 36 -2.32 15.21 2.06
N VAL A 37 -1.53 14.97 1.01
CA VAL A 37 -1.96 14.36 -0.24
C VAL A 37 -1.62 12.87 -0.22
N VAL A 38 -2.55 12.02 -0.61
CA VAL A 38 -2.34 10.57 -0.72
C VAL A 38 -2.37 10.16 -2.18
N ALA A 39 -1.28 9.59 -2.68
CA ALA A 39 -1.26 8.80 -3.91
C ALA A 39 -1.66 7.36 -3.57
N MET A 40 -2.88 6.97 -3.97
CA MET A 40 -3.49 5.71 -3.55
C MET A 40 -3.68 4.75 -4.72
N SER A 41 -3.34 3.48 -4.54
CA SER A 41 -3.69 2.43 -5.51
C SER A 41 -5.20 2.45 -5.80
N GLY A 42 -5.56 2.27 -7.06
CA GLY A 42 -6.93 2.04 -7.51
C GLY A 42 -7.47 0.70 -7.01
N ASP A 43 -8.42 0.10 -7.73
CA ASP A 43 -9.15 -1.09 -7.27
C ASP A 43 -8.31 -2.37 -7.15
N PHE A 44 -7.06 -2.35 -7.61
CA PHE A 44 -6.08 -3.41 -7.45
C PHE A 44 -4.78 -2.87 -6.87
N VAL A 45 -4.10 -3.68 -6.06
CA VAL A 45 -2.99 -3.24 -5.21
C VAL A 45 -1.66 -3.94 -5.56
N GLN A 46 -0.54 -3.44 -5.02
CA GLN A 46 0.84 -3.81 -5.38
C GLN A 46 1.17 -5.28 -5.09
N ARG A 47 0.39 -5.88 -4.20
CA ARG A 47 0.50 -7.30 -3.85
C ARG A 47 -0.05 -8.24 -4.93
N GLY A 48 -0.67 -7.69 -5.98
CA GLY A 48 -1.29 -8.46 -7.04
C GLY A 48 -2.67 -8.99 -6.65
N GLU A 49 -3.40 -8.23 -5.85
CA GLU A 49 -4.71 -8.60 -5.29
C GLU A 49 -5.73 -7.47 -5.57
N PRO A 50 -7.04 -7.77 -5.60
CA PRO A 50 -8.04 -6.72 -5.52
C PRO A 50 -7.96 -6.01 -4.16
N ALA A 51 -8.27 -4.72 -4.13
CA ALA A 51 -8.57 -4.07 -2.87
C ALA A 51 -9.84 -4.69 -2.25
N ILE A 52 -9.94 -4.74 -0.92
CA ILE A 52 -11.12 -5.30 -0.26
C ILE A 52 -12.36 -4.43 -0.46
N PHE A 53 -12.16 -3.12 -0.62
CA PHE A 53 -13.19 -2.14 -0.95
C PHE A 53 -12.75 -1.29 -2.14
N ASP A 54 -13.72 -0.82 -2.93
CA ASP A 54 -13.45 0.03 -4.09
C ASP A 54 -12.71 1.32 -3.69
N LYS A 55 -11.97 1.88 -4.64
CA LYS A 55 -11.14 3.07 -4.43
C LYS A 55 -11.92 4.29 -3.95
N TYR A 56 -13.21 4.43 -4.26
CA TYR A 56 -13.99 5.57 -3.80
C TYR A 56 -14.38 5.42 -2.32
N THR A 57 -14.75 4.22 -1.89
CA THR A 57 -14.95 3.89 -0.47
C THR A 57 -13.67 4.15 0.31
N ARG A 58 -12.52 3.62 -0.14
CA ARG A 58 -11.22 3.86 0.51
C ARG A 58 -10.80 5.32 0.51
N THR A 59 -11.11 6.06 -0.57
CA THR A 59 -10.90 7.51 -0.63
C THR A 59 -11.69 8.23 0.46
N ARG A 60 -12.98 7.92 0.63
CA ARG A 60 -13.80 8.52 1.70
C ARG A 60 -13.21 8.21 3.08
N MET A 61 -12.82 6.95 3.31
CA MET A 61 -12.17 6.55 4.57
C MET A 61 -10.89 7.36 4.84
N ALA A 62 -10.03 7.54 3.83
CA ALA A 62 -8.79 8.29 3.96
C ALA A 62 -9.03 9.78 4.27
N LEU A 63 -10.00 10.40 3.58
CA LEU A 63 -10.39 11.79 3.83
C LEU A 63 -10.93 11.96 5.25
N CYS A 64 -11.89 11.13 5.66
CA CYS A 64 -12.40 11.09 7.03
C CYS A 64 -11.31 10.78 8.07
N GLY A 65 -10.25 10.08 7.65
CA GLY A 65 -9.07 9.74 8.45
C GLY A 65 -7.99 10.82 8.51
N GLY A 66 -8.18 11.98 7.87
CA GLY A 66 -7.30 13.16 8.00
C GLY A 66 -6.46 13.49 6.76
N ALA A 67 -6.61 12.76 5.64
CA ALA A 67 -6.06 13.17 4.35
C ALA A 67 -6.87 14.35 3.77
N ASP A 68 -6.20 15.25 3.05
CA ASP A 68 -6.85 16.41 2.40
C ASP A 68 -7.21 16.16 0.95
N LEU A 69 -6.43 15.33 0.27
CA LEU A 69 -6.60 15.00 -1.15
C LEU A 69 -6.15 13.56 -1.37
N VAL A 70 -6.92 12.84 -2.17
CA VAL A 70 -6.54 11.51 -2.65
C VAL A 70 -6.50 11.54 -4.18
N VAL A 71 -5.36 11.11 -4.73
CA VAL A 71 -5.14 10.92 -6.17
C VAL A 71 -4.90 9.44 -6.45
N GLU A 72 -5.35 8.97 -7.62
CA GLU A 72 -5.16 7.59 -8.05
C GLU A 72 -3.75 7.36 -8.58
N LEU A 73 -3.13 6.25 -8.17
CA LEU A 73 -1.94 5.70 -8.81
C LEU A 73 -2.36 4.88 -10.03
N PRO A 74 -1.79 5.14 -11.22
CA PRO A 74 -2.08 4.38 -12.42
C PRO A 74 -1.90 2.87 -12.21
N VAL A 75 -2.89 2.07 -12.63
CA VAL A 75 -2.98 0.63 -12.31
C VAL A 75 -1.78 -0.16 -12.81
N LEU A 76 -1.21 0.29 -13.95
CA LEU A 76 0.03 -0.23 -14.52
C LEU A 76 1.14 -0.33 -13.46
N PHE A 77 1.29 0.69 -12.62
CA PHE A 77 2.34 0.75 -11.60
C PHE A 77 1.83 0.44 -10.20
N ALA A 78 0.56 0.72 -9.91
CA ALA A 78 -0.10 0.34 -8.66
C ALA A 78 -0.06 -1.17 -8.42
N THR A 79 0.01 -1.98 -9.48
CA THR A 79 0.06 -3.45 -9.42
C THR A 79 1.43 -4.03 -9.76
N SER A 80 2.47 -3.20 -9.92
CA SER A 80 3.82 -3.62 -10.34
C SER A 80 4.76 -3.94 -9.16
N SER A 81 6.04 -4.18 -9.44
CA SER A 81 7.08 -4.39 -8.43
C SER A 81 7.20 -3.21 -7.45
N ALA A 82 7.85 -3.42 -6.28
CA ALA A 82 8.10 -2.33 -5.33
C ALA A 82 8.89 -1.16 -5.93
N GLU A 83 9.80 -1.44 -6.87
CA GLU A 83 10.59 -0.41 -7.55
C GLU A 83 9.70 0.46 -8.46
N ASP A 84 8.86 -0.16 -9.29
CA ASP A 84 7.96 0.55 -10.20
C ASP A 84 6.84 1.29 -9.46
N PHE A 85 6.26 0.64 -8.45
CA PHE A 85 5.26 1.23 -7.57
C PHE A 85 5.80 2.50 -6.90
N SER A 86 7.01 2.41 -6.34
CA SER A 86 7.70 3.53 -5.70
C SER A 86 8.05 4.62 -6.69
N SER A 87 8.58 4.26 -7.86
CA SER A 87 8.97 5.22 -8.90
C SER A 87 7.76 6.00 -9.41
N CYS A 88 6.63 5.34 -9.63
CA CYS A 88 5.39 5.99 -10.04
C CYS A 88 4.82 6.90 -8.94
N GLY A 89 4.73 6.41 -7.69
CA GLY A 89 4.22 7.21 -6.59
C GLY A 89 5.05 8.45 -6.29
N VAL A 90 6.38 8.32 -6.32
CA VAL A 90 7.30 9.46 -6.17
C VAL A 90 7.15 10.43 -7.34
N ALA A 91 7.15 9.94 -8.58
CA ALA A 91 6.97 10.79 -9.76
C ALA A 91 5.64 11.55 -9.70
N LEU A 92 4.54 10.88 -9.34
CA LEU A 92 3.21 11.49 -9.23
C LEU A 92 3.19 12.61 -8.18
N LEU A 93 3.69 12.36 -6.97
CA LEU A 93 3.68 13.35 -5.88
C LEU A 93 4.63 14.51 -6.14
N GLU A 94 5.82 14.24 -6.68
CA GLU A 94 6.79 15.27 -7.08
C GLU A 94 6.21 16.18 -8.17
N LYS A 95 5.63 15.60 -9.23
CA LYS A 95 5.00 16.35 -10.31
C LYS A 95 3.78 17.13 -9.85
N LEU A 96 3.09 16.70 -8.80
CA LEU A 96 2.01 17.46 -8.16
C LEU A 96 2.51 18.67 -7.35
N GLY A 97 3.81 18.74 -7.04
CA GLY A 97 4.39 19.83 -6.26
C GLY A 97 4.33 19.62 -4.74
N VAL A 98 4.34 18.36 -4.30
CA VAL A 98 4.48 17.99 -2.88
C VAL A 98 5.90 18.32 -2.39
N ASP A 99 6.03 18.80 -1.15
CA ASP A 99 7.32 19.20 -0.57
C ASP A 99 7.96 18.06 0.25
N LEU A 100 7.14 17.20 0.87
CA LEU A 100 7.58 16.12 1.77
C LEU A 100 7.04 14.77 1.32
N LEU A 101 7.84 13.70 1.35
CA LEU A 101 7.36 12.33 1.14
C LEU A 101 7.42 11.55 2.46
N CYS A 102 6.26 11.14 2.96
CA CYS A 102 6.15 10.39 4.20
C CYS A 102 5.89 8.89 3.96
N PHE A 103 6.66 8.05 4.65
CA PHE A 103 6.49 6.60 4.63
C PHE A 103 6.74 5.97 6.01
N GLY A 104 5.97 4.93 6.33
CA GLY A 104 6.19 4.13 7.54
C GLY A 104 7.38 3.19 7.37
N SER A 105 8.17 2.99 8.42
CA SER A 105 9.27 2.01 8.43
C SER A 105 9.32 1.27 9.78
N GLU A 106 9.79 0.03 9.79
CA GLU A 106 10.04 -0.67 11.07
C GLU A 106 11.21 -0.03 11.83
N SER A 107 12.20 0.48 11.11
CA SER A 107 13.42 1.07 11.68
C SER A 107 13.20 2.43 12.32
N GLY A 108 12.39 3.30 11.71
CA GLY A 108 12.28 4.71 12.10
C GLY A 108 13.55 5.54 11.84
N ASN A 109 14.65 4.94 11.40
CA ASN A 109 15.93 5.61 11.17
C ASN A 109 16.12 5.99 9.70
N LEU A 110 15.80 7.23 9.35
CA LEU A 110 15.92 7.75 7.99
C LEU A 110 17.34 7.65 7.44
N ASN A 111 18.36 7.98 8.23
CA ASN A 111 19.75 7.98 7.79
C ASN A 111 20.21 6.59 7.35
N LYS A 112 19.86 5.54 8.10
CA LYS A 112 20.21 4.16 7.72
C LYS A 112 19.47 3.71 6.46
N LEU A 113 18.19 4.06 6.32
CA LEU A 113 17.41 3.78 5.11
C LEU A 113 17.98 4.50 3.89
N GLN A 114 18.42 5.76 4.04
CA GLN A 114 19.07 6.54 2.99
C GLN A 114 20.41 5.95 2.57
N ASN A 115 21.26 5.55 3.53
CA ASN A 115 22.52 4.88 3.25
C ASN A 115 22.30 3.57 2.47
N ALA A 116 21.33 2.75 2.91
CA ALA A 116 20.97 1.54 2.17
C ALA A 116 20.49 1.86 0.74
N ALA A 117 19.64 2.87 0.56
CA ALA A 117 19.17 3.28 -0.76
C ALA A 117 20.32 3.78 -1.64
N GLU A 118 21.25 4.55 -1.09
CA GLU A 118 22.42 5.09 -1.80
C GLU A 118 23.30 3.99 -2.40
N ILE A 119 23.69 3.02 -1.58
CA ILE A 119 24.48 1.84 -2.03
C ILE A 119 23.76 1.11 -3.17
N LEU A 120 22.44 1.00 -3.08
CA LEU A 120 21.60 0.25 -4.02
C LEU A 120 21.22 1.04 -5.28
N VAL A 121 21.51 2.34 -5.32
CA VAL A 121 21.46 3.16 -6.54
C VAL A 121 22.82 3.22 -7.21
N GLU A 122 23.87 3.46 -6.44
CA GLU A 122 25.23 3.67 -6.96
C GLU A 122 25.91 2.37 -7.36
N GLU A 123 25.54 1.26 -6.72
CA GLU A 123 26.15 -0.06 -6.87
C GLU A 123 27.69 -0.02 -6.92
N PRO A 124 28.38 0.47 -5.87
CA PRO A 124 29.84 0.56 -5.87
C PRO A 124 30.50 -0.76 -6.26
N GLU A 125 31.61 -0.73 -7.01
CA GLU A 125 32.19 -1.95 -7.60
C GLU A 125 32.50 -3.04 -6.55
N ALA A 126 32.98 -2.64 -5.37
CA ALA A 126 33.19 -3.54 -4.23
C ALA A 126 31.90 -4.26 -3.78
N TRP A 127 30.80 -3.52 -3.65
CA TRP A 127 29.48 -4.09 -3.34
C TRP A 127 28.98 -5.00 -4.47
N LYS A 128 29.17 -4.58 -5.73
CA LYS A 128 28.73 -5.34 -6.92
C LYS A 128 29.45 -6.67 -7.06
N MET A 129 30.74 -6.73 -6.72
CA MET A 129 31.50 -7.97 -6.66
C MET A 129 30.94 -8.93 -5.60
N LEU A 130 30.71 -8.46 -4.38
CA LEU A 130 30.11 -9.24 -3.29
C LEU A 130 28.71 -9.76 -3.68
N PHE A 131 27.89 -8.90 -4.27
CA PHE A 131 26.56 -9.27 -4.75
C PHE A 131 26.59 -10.39 -5.79
N LYS A 132 27.47 -10.28 -6.79
CA LYS A 132 27.67 -11.34 -7.79
C LYS A 132 28.21 -12.64 -7.17
N GLU A 133 29.05 -12.54 -6.15
CA GLU A 133 29.56 -13.71 -5.43
C GLU A 133 28.44 -14.46 -4.70
N HIS A 134 27.57 -13.75 -3.97
CA HIS A 134 26.43 -14.38 -3.30
C HIS A 134 25.44 -15.01 -4.29
N LEU A 135 25.18 -14.36 -5.43
CA LEU A 135 24.37 -14.97 -6.49
C LEU A 135 24.99 -16.27 -7.02
N LYS A 136 26.32 -16.31 -7.21
CA LYS A 136 27.04 -17.53 -7.63
C LYS A 136 26.98 -18.65 -6.57
N LYS A 137 26.87 -18.29 -5.29
CA LYS A 137 26.65 -19.25 -4.18
C LYS A 137 25.21 -19.81 -4.15
N GLY A 138 24.32 -19.36 -5.05
CA GLY A 138 22.95 -19.85 -5.16
C GLY A 138 21.96 -19.13 -4.23
N GLU A 139 22.36 -18.01 -3.65
CA GLU A 139 21.48 -17.17 -2.83
C GLU A 139 20.36 -16.55 -3.68
N THR A 140 19.19 -16.40 -3.09
CA THR A 140 18.09 -15.68 -3.77
C THR A 140 18.48 -14.22 -3.95
N TYR A 141 17.91 -13.53 -4.95
CA TYR A 141 18.23 -12.12 -5.20
C TYR A 141 18.08 -11.23 -3.95
N PRO A 142 16.98 -11.28 -3.16
CA PRO A 142 16.87 -10.53 -1.91
C PRO A 142 17.95 -10.89 -0.88
N THR A 143 18.24 -12.19 -0.72
CA THR A 143 19.26 -12.67 0.22
C THR A 143 20.65 -12.20 -0.19
N ALA A 144 21.01 -12.35 -1.47
CA ALA A 144 22.28 -11.89 -2.01
C ALA A 144 22.46 -10.37 -1.82
N ARG A 145 21.39 -9.58 -2.05
CA ARG A 145 21.39 -8.13 -1.83
C ARG A 145 21.64 -7.80 -0.37
N SER A 146 20.94 -8.47 0.56
CA SER A 146 21.11 -8.28 2.00
C SER A 146 22.53 -8.62 2.47
N LEU A 147 23.05 -9.79 2.06
CA LEU A 147 24.38 -10.25 2.46
C LEU A 147 25.48 -9.33 1.91
N ALA A 148 25.42 -8.98 0.62
CA ALA A 148 26.40 -8.09 0.00
C ALA A 148 26.42 -6.70 0.67
N THR A 149 25.26 -6.15 1.01
CA THR A 149 25.18 -4.88 1.74
C THR A 149 25.77 -4.98 3.15
N THR A 150 25.54 -6.11 3.84
CA THR A 150 26.12 -6.37 5.17
C THR A 150 27.64 -6.37 5.11
N GLU A 151 28.20 -7.15 4.19
CA GLU A 151 29.64 -7.34 4.08
C GLU A 151 30.34 -6.06 3.60
N TYR A 152 29.74 -5.34 2.67
CA TYR A 152 30.26 -4.07 2.18
C TYR A 152 30.31 -2.99 3.27
N THR A 153 29.24 -2.85 4.05
CA THR A 153 29.14 -1.78 5.07
C THR A 153 29.72 -2.16 6.42
N LYS A 154 29.90 -3.46 6.69
CA LYS A 154 30.21 -4.03 8.01
C LYS A 154 29.16 -3.66 9.07
N ASP A 155 27.95 -3.31 8.65
CA ASP A 155 26.82 -2.99 9.52
C ASP A 155 25.72 -4.06 9.37
N PRO A 156 25.60 -5.00 10.32
CA PRO A 156 24.56 -6.03 10.28
C PRO A 156 23.14 -5.46 10.40
N GLU A 157 22.97 -4.26 10.93
CA GLU A 157 21.64 -3.64 11.03
C GLU A 157 21.12 -3.20 9.67
N LEU A 158 21.99 -2.78 8.75
CA LEU A 158 21.60 -2.40 7.40
C LEU A 158 21.01 -3.58 6.60
N ALA A 159 21.48 -4.79 6.88
CA ALA A 159 20.97 -6.03 6.33
C ALA A 159 19.52 -6.30 6.76
N ALA A 160 19.25 -6.11 8.05
CA ALA A 160 17.93 -6.31 8.62
C ALA A 160 16.88 -5.37 7.98
N LEU A 161 17.30 -4.17 7.56
CA LEU A 161 16.44 -3.24 6.82
C LEU A 161 15.97 -3.80 5.47
N LEU A 162 16.78 -4.63 4.82
CA LEU A 162 16.45 -5.22 3.52
C LEU A 162 15.53 -6.46 3.63
N SER A 163 15.17 -6.83 4.85
CA SER A 163 14.37 -8.02 5.13
C SER A 163 12.92 -7.72 5.50
N SER A 164 12.62 -6.54 6.06
CA SER A 164 11.26 -6.20 6.46
C SER A 164 10.48 -5.46 5.36
N PRO A 165 9.18 -5.75 5.15
CA PRO A 165 8.42 -5.23 4.02
C PRO A 165 8.32 -3.71 3.95
N ASN A 166 8.15 -3.00 5.08
CA ASN A 166 8.00 -1.55 5.03
C ASN A 166 9.37 -0.85 4.88
N ASN A 167 10.45 -1.38 5.45
CA ASN A 167 11.80 -0.89 5.18
C ASN A 167 12.20 -1.11 3.71
N ILE A 168 11.87 -2.26 3.10
CA ILE A 168 12.09 -2.50 1.66
C ILE A 168 11.38 -1.41 0.84
N LEU A 169 10.11 -1.14 1.12
CA LEU A 169 9.35 -0.14 0.40
C LEU A 169 9.88 1.28 0.64
N ALA A 170 10.27 1.61 1.87
CA ALA A 170 10.94 2.87 2.21
C ALA A 170 12.23 3.08 1.42
N ILE A 171 13.06 2.03 1.30
CA ILE A 171 14.29 2.07 0.51
C ILE A 171 13.98 2.28 -0.97
N GLU A 172 12.93 1.64 -1.52
CA GLU A 172 12.53 1.86 -2.91
C GLU A 172 12.01 3.29 -3.17
N TYR A 173 11.31 3.92 -2.22
CA TYR A 173 10.97 5.35 -2.30
C TYR A 173 12.22 6.24 -2.31
N LEU A 174 13.18 5.98 -1.42
CA LEU A 174 14.43 6.73 -1.35
C LEU A 174 15.29 6.55 -2.61
N LYS A 175 15.33 5.33 -3.17
CA LYS A 175 15.95 5.06 -4.47
C LYS A 175 15.28 5.89 -5.58
N ALA A 176 13.95 5.92 -5.63
CA ALA A 176 13.22 6.70 -6.60
C ALA A 176 13.52 8.21 -6.49
N LEU A 177 13.53 8.76 -5.26
CA LEU A 177 13.91 10.16 -5.02
C LEU A 177 15.34 10.46 -5.50
N LYS A 178 16.32 9.60 -5.16
CA LYS A 178 17.73 9.78 -5.56
C LYS A 178 17.91 9.67 -7.08
N LYS A 179 17.32 8.66 -7.73
CA LYS A 179 17.40 8.48 -9.20
C LYS A 179 16.84 9.68 -9.98
N ARG A 180 15.84 10.37 -9.42
CA ARG A 180 15.22 11.56 -10.00
C ARG A 180 15.94 12.86 -9.68
N ASN A 181 16.92 12.85 -8.78
CA ASN A 181 17.47 14.06 -8.15
C ASN A 181 16.34 14.95 -7.57
N SER A 182 15.37 14.31 -6.91
CA SER A 182 14.17 14.97 -6.40
C SER A 182 14.50 15.97 -5.29
N LEU A 183 13.77 17.09 -5.27
CA LEU A 183 13.80 18.07 -4.18
C LEU A 183 12.84 17.72 -3.04
N VAL A 184 12.00 16.68 -3.21
CA VAL A 184 11.06 16.24 -2.19
C VAL A 184 11.82 15.67 -0.99
N THR A 185 11.56 16.22 0.19
CA THR A 185 12.28 15.78 1.40
C THR A 185 11.62 14.53 2.00
N PRO A 186 12.36 13.41 2.17
CA PRO A 186 11.81 12.21 2.75
C PRO A 186 11.63 12.33 4.27
N VAL A 187 10.55 11.76 4.77
CA VAL A 187 10.20 11.69 6.20
C VAL A 187 9.79 10.26 6.50
N THR A 188 10.37 9.66 7.54
CA THR A 188 9.96 8.34 8.00
C THR A 188 9.29 8.42 9.37
N ILE A 189 8.25 7.60 9.55
CA ILE A 189 7.56 7.43 10.83
C ILE A 189 7.74 5.97 11.24
N GLN A 190 8.21 5.75 12.46
CA GLN A 190 8.33 4.40 13.00
C GLN A 190 6.93 3.79 13.15
N ARG A 191 6.74 2.59 12.61
CA ARG A 191 5.47 1.87 12.74
C ARG A 191 5.24 1.45 14.19
N GLN A 192 4.03 1.67 14.67
CA GLN A 192 3.53 1.14 15.93
C GLN A 192 2.56 -0.04 15.63
N GLY A 193 2.52 -1.06 16.48
CA GLY A 193 1.63 -2.22 16.34
C GLY A 193 2.28 -3.50 15.79
N ALA A 194 1.44 -4.47 15.43
CA ALA A 194 1.83 -5.82 15.04
C ALA A 194 2.69 -5.87 13.76
N GLY A 195 3.57 -6.86 13.66
CA GLY A 195 4.39 -7.10 12.49
C GLY A 195 3.54 -7.38 11.23
N TYR A 196 4.15 -7.22 10.05
CA TYR A 196 3.47 -7.40 8.75
C TYR A 196 2.79 -8.79 8.58
N HIS A 197 3.27 -9.80 9.30
CA HIS A 197 2.74 -11.18 9.30
C HIS A 197 1.87 -11.55 10.51
N ASP A 198 1.64 -10.62 11.43
CA ASP A 198 0.79 -10.90 12.57
C ASP A 198 -0.68 -10.86 12.14
N VAL A 199 -1.29 -12.05 12.09
CA VAL A 199 -2.72 -12.28 11.83
C VAL A 199 -3.51 -12.33 13.14
N GLN A 200 -2.84 -12.26 14.29
CA GLN A 200 -3.47 -12.32 15.60
C GLN A 200 -3.80 -10.91 16.10
N LEU A 201 -5.09 -10.66 16.31
CA LEU A 201 -5.55 -9.61 17.23
C LEU A 201 -5.27 -10.17 18.64
N GLU A 202 -4.68 -9.38 19.54
CA GLU A 202 -4.46 -9.82 20.92
C GLU A 202 -5.74 -10.46 21.47
N GLN A 203 -5.63 -11.73 21.90
CA GLN A 203 -6.66 -12.34 22.71
C GLN A 203 -6.66 -11.61 24.04
N ASP A 204 -7.83 -11.18 24.52
CA ASP A 204 -8.02 -10.71 25.88
C ASP A 204 -7.42 -11.74 26.84
N GLU A 205 -6.20 -11.51 27.33
CA GLU A 205 -5.72 -12.17 28.54
C GLU A 205 -6.70 -11.75 29.65
N PRO A 206 -7.45 -12.68 30.26
CA PRO A 206 -8.35 -12.32 31.34
C PRO A 206 -7.50 -11.71 32.44
N ARG A 207 -7.74 -10.42 32.74
CA ARG A 207 -7.20 -9.74 33.91
C ARG A 207 -7.43 -10.65 35.10
N ARG A 208 -6.37 -11.31 35.57
CA ARG A 208 -6.42 -12.13 36.78
C ARG A 208 -6.91 -11.21 37.90
N SER A 209 -8.12 -11.47 38.36
CA SER A 209 -8.65 -10.92 39.59
C SER A 209 -7.64 -11.22 40.70
N ALA A 210 -7.22 -10.17 41.41
CA ALA A 210 -6.45 -10.30 42.63
C ALA A 210 -7.24 -11.18 43.62
N PRO A 211 -6.60 -12.14 44.32
CA PRO A 211 -7.29 -12.84 45.38
C PRO A 211 -7.40 -11.91 46.59
N GLU A 212 -8.64 -11.75 47.07
CA GLU A 212 -8.96 -11.10 48.32
C GLU A 212 -8.33 -11.83 49.52
N SER A 213 -7.80 -11.01 50.42
CA SER A 213 -7.51 -11.19 51.84
C SER A 213 -7.61 -12.58 52.49
N SER A 214 -6.52 -12.98 53.12
CA SER A 214 -6.58 -13.63 54.44
C SER A 214 -5.47 -13.09 55.36
N THR A 215 -5.86 -12.95 56.62
CA THR A 215 -5.23 -12.26 57.75
C THR A 215 -4.05 -13.01 58.39
N SER A 216 -3.02 -12.29 58.84
CA SER A 216 -2.57 -12.22 60.26
C SER A 216 -1.17 -11.61 60.44
N ASP A 217 -1.10 -10.66 61.39
CA ASP A 217 -0.06 -10.37 62.38
C ASP A 217 1.43 -10.10 62.07
N SER A 218 1.75 -8.81 62.29
CA SER A 218 2.66 -8.30 63.34
C SER A 218 4.08 -7.80 62.97
N ALA A 219 4.43 -6.71 63.68
CA ALA A 219 5.75 -6.17 64.02
C ALA A 219 6.47 -5.21 63.05
N SER A 220 6.21 -3.92 63.27
CA SER A 220 7.17 -2.83 63.56
C SER A 220 8.46 -2.67 62.71
N HIS A 221 8.50 -1.63 61.86
CA HIS A 221 9.56 -0.62 61.93
C HIS A 221 9.15 0.68 61.22
N ARG A 222 9.62 1.79 61.79
CA ARG A 222 9.21 3.18 61.53
C ARG A 222 10.41 3.92 60.91
N ILE A 223 10.12 4.91 60.03
CA ILE A 223 10.93 6.12 59.65
C ILE A 223 11.80 6.00 58.36
N PRO A 224 11.92 7.05 57.49
CA PRO A 224 10.98 8.13 57.16
C PRO A 224 10.77 8.38 55.64
N ILE A 225 9.77 9.22 55.40
CA ILE A 225 9.34 9.86 54.15
C ILE A 225 10.43 10.79 53.59
N SER A 226 10.87 10.57 52.35
CA SER A 226 11.50 11.60 51.50
C SER A 226 10.58 11.94 50.33
N LYS A 227 10.20 13.23 50.25
CA LYS A 227 9.38 13.83 49.20
C LYS A 227 9.96 13.56 47.81
N ALA A 228 9.32 12.68 47.04
CA ALA A 228 9.54 12.56 45.60
C ALA A 228 8.48 13.38 44.86
N ARG A 229 8.96 14.23 43.96
CA ARG A 229 8.20 15.10 43.08
C ARG A 229 7.18 14.28 42.27
N GLN A 230 5.95 14.77 42.20
CA GLN A 230 4.96 14.35 41.20
C GLN A 230 5.56 14.62 39.82
N ASN A 231 5.95 13.55 39.13
CA ASN A 231 5.99 13.53 37.68
C ASN A 231 4.61 13.06 37.22
N ASP A 232 3.79 14.00 36.75
CA ASP A 232 2.65 13.70 35.89
C ASP A 232 3.19 13.14 34.57
N ALA A 233 3.47 11.84 34.55
CA ALA A 233 3.53 11.08 33.32
C ALA A 233 2.18 10.38 33.17
N THR A 234 1.32 10.94 32.32
CA THR A 234 0.18 10.22 31.76
C THR A 234 0.65 8.86 31.24
N PRO A 235 -0.03 7.74 31.54
CA PRO A 235 0.36 6.44 31.00
C PRO A 235 0.28 6.52 29.48
N ALA A 236 1.35 6.14 28.80
CA ALA A 236 1.31 5.93 27.35
C ALA A 236 0.39 4.74 27.10
N ASP A 237 -0.85 4.99 26.71
CA ASP A 237 -1.74 3.96 26.18
C ASP A 237 -1.06 3.37 24.94
N THR A 238 -0.46 2.20 25.10
CA THR A 238 0.10 1.42 24.00
C THR A 238 -1.06 0.84 23.20
N HIS A 239 -1.67 1.66 22.34
CA HIS A 239 -2.68 1.19 21.41
C HIS A 239 -2.05 0.23 20.40
N PHE A 240 -2.39 -1.05 20.51
CA PHE A 240 -2.01 -2.06 19.54
C PHE A 240 -2.74 -1.83 18.21
N PHE A 241 -1.98 -1.59 17.13
CA PHE A 241 -2.53 -1.45 15.78
C PHE A 241 -2.39 -2.76 15.01
N ALA A 242 -3.52 -3.34 14.61
CA ALA A 242 -3.54 -4.50 13.74
C ALA A 242 -3.02 -4.16 12.33
N SER A 243 -2.43 -5.16 11.67
CA SER A 243 -2.04 -5.04 10.27
C SER A 243 -3.28 -5.02 9.37
N ALA A 244 -3.17 -4.37 8.20
CA ALA A 244 -4.24 -4.40 7.20
C ALA A 244 -4.62 -5.84 6.81
N SER A 245 -3.65 -6.76 6.75
CA SER A 245 -3.90 -8.17 6.47
C SER A 245 -4.72 -8.84 7.57
N ALA A 246 -4.43 -8.59 8.85
CA ALA A 246 -5.23 -9.10 9.96
C ALA A 246 -6.69 -8.60 9.90
N ILE A 247 -6.89 -7.32 9.55
CA ILE A 247 -8.24 -6.76 9.36
C ILE A 247 -8.96 -7.44 8.19
N ARG A 248 -8.29 -7.69 7.06
CA ARG A 248 -8.89 -8.43 5.94
C ARG A 248 -9.25 -9.87 6.32
N SER A 249 -8.38 -10.57 7.06
CA SER A 249 -8.67 -11.92 7.56
C SER A 249 -9.83 -11.92 8.55
N LEU A 250 -9.95 -10.89 9.39
CA LEU A 250 -11.13 -10.69 10.25
C LEU A 250 -12.40 -10.55 9.42
N ILE A 251 -12.37 -9.76 8.33
CA ILE A 251 -13.53 -9.59 7.45
C ILE A 251 -13.87 -10.90 6.70
N GLN A 252 -12.87 -11.65 6.27
CA GLN A 252 -13.08 -12.89 5.52
C GLN A 252 -13.63 -14.05 6.36
N ASN A 253 -13.19 -14.18 7.61
CA ASN A 253 -13.47 -15.35 8.44
C ASN A 253 -14.75 -15.23 9.30
N ASN A 254 -15.43 -14.08 9.31
CA ASN A 254 -16.65 -13.90 10.09
C ASN A 254 -17.88 -14.07 9.19
N ASP A 255 -18.53 -15.24 9.32
CA ASP A 255 -19.81 -15.59 8.68
C ASP A 255 -21.04 -15.25 9.54
N PHE A 256 -20.85 -14.66 10.74
CA PHE A 256 -21.93 -14.54 11.72
C PHE A 256 -21.88 -13.18 12.45
N ASP A 257 -22.99 -12.44 12.35
CA ASP A 257 -23.36 -11.19 13.04
C ASP A 257 -22.58 -9.90 12.67
N SER A 258 -23.27 -9.01 11.94
CA SER A 258 -22.77 -7.69 11.53
C SER A 258 -22.40 -6.78 12.72
N ASP A 259 -23.06 -6.97 13.87
CA ASP A 259 -22.81 -6.13 15.03
C ASP A 259 -21.49 -6.52 15.72
N ALA A 260 -21.18 -7.82 15.80
CA ALA A 260 -19.95 -8.32 16.42
C ALA A 260 -18.69 -7.95 15.62
N ILE A 261 -18.75 -7.97 14.28
CA ILE A 261 -17.62 -7.56 13.44
C ILE A 261 -17.40 -6.04 13.52
N THR A 262 -18.49 -5.26 13.55
CA THR A 262 -18.43 -3.80 13.64
C THR A 262 -17.73 -3.36 14.92
N GLU A 263 -17.97 -4.04 16.05
CA GLU A 263 -17.29 -3.73 17.31
C GLU A 263 -15.77 -4.00 17.24
N LYS A 264 -15.36 -5.15 16.68
CA LYS A 264 -13.93 -5.46 16.49
C LYS A 264 -13.26 -4.45 15.55
N LEU A 265 -13.94 -4.08 14.46
CA LEU A 265 -13.44 -3.06 13.53
C LEU A 265 -13.32 -1.68 14.18
N ARG A 266 -14.21 -1.32 15.12
CA ARG A 266 -14.14 -0.04 15.86
C ARG A 266 -12.84 0.13 16.64
N SER A 267 -12.24 -0.96 17.12
CA SER A 267 -10.94 -0.92 17.79
C SER A 267 -9.76 -0.70 16.83
N GLN A 268 -9.94 -0.96 15.53
CA GLN A 268 -8.86 -0.96 14.53
C GLN A 268 -9.01 0.11 13.43
N ILE A 269 -10.18 0.72 13.28
CA ILE A 269 -10.49 1.72 12.26
C ILE A 269 -11.03 2.99 12.95
N PRO A 270 -10.56 4.20 12.60
CA PRO A 270 -11.07 5.42 13.20
C PRO A 270 -12.57 5.57 12.99
N ALA A 271 -13.29 6.07 14.01
CA ALA A 271 -14.74 6.13 14.01
C ALA A 271 -15.34 6.80 12.76
N ALA A 272 -14.76 7.91 12.29
CA ALA A 272 -15.23 8.60 11.08
C ALA A 272 -15.03 7.77 9.81
N ALA A 273 -13.90 7.07 9.68
CA ALA A 273 -13.62 6.18 8.55
C ALA A 273 -14.49 4.91 8.59
N LEU A 274 -14.77 4.36 9.78
CA LEU A 274 -15.67 3.23 9.95
C LEU A 274 -17.12 3.63 9.61
N SER A 275 -17.57 4.80 10.05
CA SER A 275 -18.90 5.33 9.68
C SER A 275 -19.03 5.49 8.17
N ALA A 276 -18.00 5.99 7.50
CA ALA A 276 -17.95 6.08 6.04
C ALA A 276 -18.09 4.70 5.38
N LEU A 277 -17.33 3.72 5.87
CA LEU A 277 -17.36 2.34 5.38
C LEU A 277 -18.76 1.70 5.48
N ILE A 278 -19.41 1.85 6.63
CA ILE A 278 -20.76 1.33 6.89
C ILE A 278 -21.78 2.03 5.99
N SER A 279 -21.71 3.37 5.89
CA SER A 279 -22.68 4.15 5.11
C SER A 279 -22.66 3.83 3.60
N GLU A 280 -21.54 3.36 3.07
CA GLU A 280 -21.37 2.98 1.66
C GLU A 280 -21.76 1.50 1.39
N GLY A 281 -22.22 0.76 2.42
CA GLY A 281 -22.59 -0.65 2.32
C GLY A 281 -21.43 -1.54 1.86
N ALA A 282 -20.18 -1.13 2.12
CA ALA A 282 -19.01 -1.80 1.57
C ALA A 282 -18.70 -3.13 2.27
N LEU A 283 -19.11 -3.27 3.55
CA LEU A 283 -18.98 -4.51 4.31
C LEU A 283 -19.88 -5.65 3.82
N ASP A 284 -20.94 -5.34 3.06
CA ASP A 284 -21.86 -6.35 2.52
C ASP A 284 -21.28 -7.06 1.28
N ALA A 285 -20.30 -6.43 0.61
CA ALA A 285 -19.69 -6.96 -0.61
C ALA A 285 -18.16 -6.74 -0.65
N PRO A 286 -17.40 -7.25 0.34
CA PRO A 286 -15.94 -7.23 0.30
C PRO A 286 -15.44 -8.08 -0.88
N VAL A 287 -14.36 -7.63 -1.52
CA VAL A 287 -13.75 -8.35 -2.65
C VAL A 287 -12.46 -9.04 -2.19
N PHE A 288 -12.36 -10.33 -2.48
CA PHE A 288 -11.21 -11.17 -2.17
C PHE A 288 -10.57 -11.71 -3.47
N PRO A 289 -9.31 -12.19 -3.44
CA PRO A 289 -8.65 -12.71 -4.63
C PRO A 289 -9.45 -13.77 -5.39
N ASP A 290 -10.16 -14.67 -4.68
CA ASP A 290 -10.93 -15.73 -5.32
C ASP A 290 -12.21 -15.26 -6.03
N ASP A 291 -12.67 -14.02 -5.78
CA ASP A 291 -13.75 -13.41 -6.57
C ASP A 291 -13.30 -13.15 -8.03
N LEU A 292 -11.98 -13.14 -8.32
CA LEU A 292 -11.44 -13.02 -9.68
C LEU A 292 -11.51 -14.33 -10.49
N THR A 293 -11.77 -15.46 -9.83
CA THR A 293 -11.59 -16.82 -10.40
C THR A 293 -12.32 -17.01 -11.72
N THR A 294 -13.62 -16.73 -11.77
CA THR A 294 -14.45 -17.00 -12.96
C THR A 294 -14.00 -16.15 -14.15
N LEU A 295 -13.77 -14.86 -13.93
CA LEU A 295 -13.33 -13.95 -14.99
C LEU A 295 -11.89 -14.25 -15.45
N LEU A 296 -10.99 -14.65 -14.54
CA LEU A 296 -9.65 -15.12 -14.89
C LEU A 296 -9.72 -16.39 -15.74
N ASN A 297 -10.56 -17.37 -15.36
CA ASN A 297 -10.72 -18.60 -16.14
C ASN A 297 -11.25 -18.32 -17.54
N PHE A 298 -12.24 -17.43 -17.68
CA PHE A 298 -12.70 -16.95 -18.97
C PHE A 298 -11.55 -16.33 -19.77
N ARG A 299 -10.79 -15.39 -19.18
CA ARG A 299 -9.66 -14.73 -19.84
C ARG A 299 -8.61 -15.71 -20.34
N LEU A 300 -8.25 -16.71 -19.53
CA LEU A 300 -7.29 -17.75 -19.89
C LEU A 300 -7.78 -18.60 -21.08
N LEU A 301 -9.06 -19.00 -21.07
CA LEU A 301 -9.66 -19.76 -22.17
C LEU A 301 -9.70 -18.93 -23.46
N SER A 302 -10.15 -17.68 -23.40
CA SER A 302 -10.19 -16.78 -24.56
C SER A 302 -8.80 -16.59 -25.17
N LEU A 303 -7.79 -16.28 -24.35
CA LEU A 303 -6.42 -16.10 -24.83
C LEU A 303 -5.84 -17.40 -25.43
N THR A 304 -6.20 -18.56 -24.87
CA THR A 304 -5.78 -19.87 -25.42
C THR A 304 -6.42 -20.12 -26.78
N GLN A 305 -7.70 -19.81 -26.93
CA GLN A 305 -8.43 -19.92 -28.20
C GLN A 305 -7.88 -18.96 -29.27
N GLU A 306 -7.51 -17.74 -28.86
CA GLU A 306 -6.86 -16.73 -29.71
C GLU A 306 -5.40 -17.07 -30.05
N GLN A 307 -4.85 -18.16 -29.49
CA GLN A 307 -3.42 -18.54 -29.60
C GLN A 307 -2.47 -17.42 -29.15
N LYS A 308 -2.90 -16.57 -28.21
CA LYS A 308 -2.10 -15.46 -27.71
C LYS A 308 -1.17 -15.95 -26.60
N GLY A 309 0.14 -15.78 -26.82
CA GLY A 309 1.17 -16.17 -25.86
C GLY A 309 1.10 -15.37 -24.55
N PHE A 310 1.11 -16.08 -23.42
CA PHE A 310 1.00 -15.46 -22.09
C PHE A 310 2.26 -14.68 -21.67
N SER A 311 3.41 -14.93 -22.30
CA SER A 311 4.68 -14.24 -22.01
C SER A 311 4.71 -12.77 -22.43
N THR A 312 3.67 -12.28 -23.10
CA THR A 312 3.51 -10.86 -23.46
C THR A 312 3.06 -10.00 -22.27
N PHE A 313 2.39 -10.61 -21.30
CA PHE A 313 1.89 -9.94 -20.10
C PHE A 313 3.03 -9.65 -19.12
N SER A 314 2.93 -8.53 -18.40
CA SER A 314 3.94 -8.13 -17.42
C SER A 314 4.06 -9.15 -16.29
N ASP A 315 5.27 -9.32 -15.74
CA ASP A 315 5.62 -10.34 -14.72
C ASP A 315 5.46 -11.83 -15.15
N LEU A 316 4.94 -12.14 -16.35
CA LEU A 316 4.91 -13.51 -16.89
C LEU A 316 6.17 -13.85 -17.69
N SER A 317 7.12 -14.53 -17.06
CA SER A 317 8.26 -15.12 -17.77
C SER A 317 7.81 -16.24 -18.73
N PRO A 318 8.63 -16.60 -19.75
CA PRO A 318 8.35 -17.75 -20.60
C PRO A 318 8.12 -19.05 -19.83
N GLU A 319 8.87 -19.29 -18.76
CA GLU A 319 8.72 -20.49 -17.92
C GLU A 319 7.40 -20.48 -17.14
N LEU A 320 7.05 -19.34 -16.53
CA LEU A 320 5.79 -19.22 -15.78
C LEU A 320 4.59 -19.31 -16.73
N ALA A 321 4.67 -18.66 -17.89
CA ALA A 321 3.68 -18.75 -18.97
C ALA A 321 3.46 -20.20 -19.41
N SER A 322 4.53 -20.95 -19.72
CA SER A 322 4.43 -22.36 -20.12
C SER A 322 3.75 -23.23 -19.06
N ARG A 323 4.07 -23.00 -17.77
CA ARG A 323 3.44 -23.72 -16.66
C ARG A 323 1.95 -23.38 -16.54
N LEU A 324 1.59 -22.11 -16.65
CA LEU A 324 0.21 -21.66 -16.61
C LEU A 324 -0.60 -22.26 -17.79
N THR A 325 -0.06 -22.25 -19.01
CA THR A 325 -0.70 -22.82 -20.20
C THR A 325 -1.05 -24.31 -20.00
N LYS A 326 -0.15 -25.10 -19.41
CA LYS A 326 -0.39 -26.53 -19.12
C LYS A 326 -1.50 -26.78 -18.09
N GLN A 327 -1.90 -25.75 -17.34
CA GLN A 327 -2.86 -25.85 -16.23
C GLN A 327 -4.14 -25.03 -16.47
N VAL A 328 -4.36 -24.51 -17.69
CA VAL A 328 -5.54 -23.69 -18.02
C VAL A 328 -6.84 -24.45 -17.73
N LEU A 329 -6.92 -25.73 -18.12
CA LEU A 329 -8.10 -26.58 -17.97
C LEU A 329 -8.28 -27.20 -16.57
N GLN A 330 -7.49 -26.78 -15.57
CA GLN A 330 -7.63 -27.28 -14.20
C GLN A 330 -8.66 -26.48 -13.37
N PHE A 331 -9.14 -25.33 -13.88
CA PHE A 331 -10.20 -24.51 -13.29
C PHE A 331 -10.10 -24.23 -11.79
N ARG A 332 -8.86 -24.11 -11.28
CA ARG A 332 -8.56 -23.79 -9.88
C ARG A 332 -9.03 -22.38 -9.52
N SER A 333 -9.27 -22.16 -8.22
CA SER A 333 -9.44 -20.80 -7.67
C SER A 333 -8.19 -19.95 -7.90
N TYR A 334 -8.32 -18.64 -7.76
CA TYR A 334 -7.22 -17.69 -7.95
C TYR A 334 -6.06 -18.01 -6.99
N THR A 335 -6.36 -18.21 -5.72
CA THR A 335 -5.37 -18.52 -4.66
C THR A 335 -4.71 -19.89 -4.87
N GLU A 336 -5.49 -20.94 -5.12
CA GLU A 336 -4.94 -22.29 -5.39
C GLU A 336 -4.01 -22.27 -6.62
N ARG A 337 -4.37 -21.51 -7.67
CA ARG A 337 -3.53 -21.39 -8.86
C ARG A 337 -2.17 -20.79 -8.53
N ILE A 338 -2.12 -19.79 -7.65
CA ILE A 338 -0.86 -19.20 -7.20
C ILE A 338 0.01 -20.25 -6.50
N ASP A 339 -0.59 -21.00 -5.56
CA ASP A 339 0.13 -22.02 -4.79
C ASP A 339 0.69 -23.13 -5.67
N HIS A 340 -0.05 -23.56 -6.69
CA HIS A 340 0.41 -24.55 -7.66
C HIS A 340 1.51 -24.05 -8.62
N LEU A 341 1.54 -22.74 -8.89
CA LEU A 341 2.58 -22.13 -9.72
C LEU A 341 3.84 -21.77 -8.91
N LYS A 342 3.76 -21.73 -7.58
CA LYS A 342 4.89 -21.42 -6.70
C LYS A 342 6.07 -22.38 -6.90
N THR A 343 7.27 -21.82 -6.89
CA THR A 343 8.55 -22.57 -6.87
C THR A 343 9.56 -21.82 -6.03
N LYS A 344 10.75 -22.39 -5.81
CA LYS A 344 11.86 -21.69 -5.13
C LYS A 344 12.21 -20.34 -5.78
N GLY A 345 11.97 -20.17 -7.09
CA GLY A 345 12.26 -18.94 -7.84
C GLY A 345 11.08 -17.96 -7.98
N TYR A 346 9.85 -18.37 -7.66
CA TYR A 346 8.66 -17.55 -7.78
C TYR A 346 7.94 -17.42 -6.42
N THR A 347 7.96 -16.21 -5.87
CA THR A 347 7.20 -15.88 -4.66
C THR A 347 5.71 -15.78 -4.96
N TYR A 348 4.87 -15.94 -3.92
CA TYR A 348 3.41 -15.79 -4.03
C TYR A 348 3.04 -14.45 -4.70
N THR A 349 3.57 -13.33 -4.19
CA THR A 349 3.29 -11.99 -4.69
C THR A 349 3.67 -11.81 -6.15
N ARG A 350 4.79 -12.41 -6.60
CA ARG A 350 5.20 -12.32 -8.01
C ARG A 350 4.23 -13.04 -8.94
N ILE A 351 3.72 -14.21 -8.52
CA ILE A 351 2.73 -14.96 -9.29
C ILE A 351 1.37 -14.26 -9.25
N SER A 352 0.98 -13.73 -8.09
CA SER A 352 -0.26 -12.95 -7.95
C SER A 352 -0.27 -11.76 -8.91
N ARG A 353 0.80 -10.94 -8.92
CA ARG A 353 0.96 -9.84 -9.88
C ARG A 353 0.93 -10.32 -11.34
N ALA A 354 1.63 -11.40 -11.66
CA ALA A 354 1.62 -11.97 -13.00
C ALA A 354 0.17 -12.33 -13.43
N LEU A 355 -0.55 -13.11 -12.63
CA LEU A 355 -1.94 -13.47 -12.92
C LEU A 355 -2.84 -12.24 -13.02
N LEU A 356 -2.61 -11.24 -12.17
CA LEU A 356 -3.36 -9.98 -12.21
C LEU A 356 -3.07 -9.17 -13.48
N HIS A 357 -1.81 -9.07 -13.93
CA HIS A 357 -1.47 -8.40 -15.19
C HIS A 357 -2.12 -9.12 -16.38
N LEU A 358 -2.15 -10.46 -16.38
CA LEU A 358 -2.88 -11.22 -17.40
C LEU A 358 -4.40 -10.92 -17.36
N PHE A 359 -4.97 -10.89 -16.15
CA PHE A 359 -6.38 -10.58 -15.91
C PHE A 359 -6.76 -9.18 -16.42
N LEU A 360 -5.94 -8.17 -16.11
CA LEU A 360 -6.14 -6.78 -16.52
C LEU A 360 -5.66 -6.49 -17.96
N GLY A 361 -5.00 -7.45 -18.61
CA GLY A 361 -4.45 -7.28 -19.94
C GLY A 361 -3.20 -6.41 -20.02
N ILE A 362 -2.50 -6.21 -18.91
CA ILE A 362 -1.30 -5.36 -18.78
C ILE A 362 -0.08 -6.06 -19.38
N THR A 363 0.48 -5.48 -20.44
CA THR A 363 1.64 -6.02 -21.15
C THR A 363 2.96 -5.40 -20.71
N SER A 364 4.06 -6.12 -20.94
CA SER A 364 5.42 -5.59 -20.72
C SER A 364 5.71 -4.35 -21.58
N GLU A 365 5.08 -4.25 -22.75
CA GLU A 365 5.17 -3.10 -23.66
C GLU A 365 4.47 -1.87 -23.06
N GLN A 366 3.24 -2.02 -22.55
CA GLN A 366 2.51 -0.92 -21.89
C GLN A 366 3.28 -0.37 -20.68
N ILE A 367 3.86 -1.24 -19.86
CA ILE A 367 4.70 -0.83 -18.73
C ILE A 367 5.91 -0.04 -19.22
N SER A 368 6.62 -0.55 -20.24
CA SER A 368 7.82 0.10 -20.77
C SER A 368 7.51 1.47 -21.41
N HIS A 369 6.40 1.55 -22.14
CA HIS A 369 5.90 2.81 -22.70
C HIS A 369 5.54 3.82 -21.62
N ALA A 370 4.81 3.39 -20.58
CA ALA A 370 4.42 4.25 -19.48
C ALA A 370 5.65 4.73 -18.65
N ARG A 371 6.71 3.90 -18.53
CA ARG A 371 7.98 4.34 -17.92
C ARG A 371 8.64 5.44 -18.74
N ALA A 372 8.59 5.36 -20.08
CA ALA A 372 9.15 6.39 -20.97
C ALA A 372 8.41 7.73 -20.85
N LEU A 373 7.13 7.72 -20.43
CA LEU A 373 6.34 8.91 -20.09
C LEU A 373 6.58 9.41 -18.65
N ASP A 374 7.66 8.94 -18.03
CA ASP A 374 8.03 9.24 -16.66
C ASP A 374 6.94 8.82 -15.64
N TYR A 375 6.43 7.59 -15.81
CA TYR A 375 5.49 6.85 -14.96
C TYR A 375 4.09 7.46 -14.80
N ALA A 376 3.97 8.68 -14.30
CA ALA A 376 2.69 9.34 -14.01
C ALA A 376 2.51 10.56 -14.92
N PRO A 377 1.83 10.42 -16.08
CA PRO A 377 1.61 11.53 -17.01
C PRO A 377 0.39 12.40 -16.65
N TYR A 378 -0.40 12.03 -15.63
CA TYR A 378 -1.55 12.76 -15.14
C TYR A 378 -1.74 12.52 -13.63
N ALA A 379 -2.52 13.40 -12.99
CA ALA A 379 -2.98 13.21 -11.62
C ALA A 379 -4.51 13.14 -11.60
N ARG A 380 -5.06 11.95 -11.37
CA ARG A 380 -6.51 11.76 -11.27
C ARG A 380 -6.97 11.94 -9.83
N ILE A 381 -7.81 12.94 -9.59
CA ILE A 381 -8.33 13.24 -8.25
C ILE A 381 -9.52 12.31 -7.97
N LEU A 382 -9.42 11.52 -6.90
CA LEU A 382 -10.51 10.66 -6.42
C LEU A 382 -11.39 11.40 -5.40
N GLY A 383 -10.80 12.25 -4.57
CA GLY A 383 -11.53 12.99 -3.55
C GLY A 383 -10.69 13.99 -2.78
N PHE A 384 -11.35 14.96 -2.14
CA PHE A 384 -10.69 15.97 -1.30
C PHE A 384 -11.60 16.43 -0.15
N GLN A 385 -10.99 16.98 0.90
CA GLN A 385 -11.68 17.63 2.01
C GLN A 385 -12.19 19.01 1.60
N LYS A 386 -13.45 19.33 1.87
CA LYS A 386 -14.02 20.64 1.51
C LYS A 386 -13.27 21.81 2.16
N SER A 387 -12.76 21.62 3.38
CA SER A 387 -11.91 22.59 4.08
C SER A 387 -10.58 22.87 3.38
N SER A 388 -10.16 21.99 2.48
CA SER A 388 -8.85 22.01 1.82
C SER A 388 -8.97 22.50 0.38
N ALA A 389 -10.03 23.24 0.03
CA ALA A 389 -10.24 23.77 -1.32
C ALA A 389 -9.06 24.64 -1.82
N LEU A 390 -8.35 25.34 -0.93
CA LEU A 390 -7.16 26.14 -1.29
C LEU A 390 -5.99 25.27 -1.78
N LEU A 391 -5.89 24.01 -1.32
CA LEU A 391 -4.89 23.06 -1.79
C LEU A 391 -5.01 22.82 -3.28
N LEU A 392 -6.23 22.67 -3.81
CA LEU A 392 -6.42 22.41 -5.25
C LEU A 392 -5.92 23.56 -6.11
N SER A 393 -6.14 24.80 -5.67
CA SER A 393 -5.58 25.97 -6.36
C SER A 393 -4.06 25.99 -6.31
N HIS A 394 -3.48 25.68 -5.15
CA HIS A 394 -2.02 25.59 -4.98
C HIS A 394 -1.39 24.51 -5.87
N LEU A 395 -1.99 23.32 -5.91
CA LEU A 395 -1.50 22.22 -6.75
C LEU A 395 -1.67 22.52 -8.24
N ARG A 396 -2.73 23.20 -8.66
CA ARG A 396 -2.88 23.61 -10.07
C ARG A 396 -1.78 24.57 -10.53
N GLU A 397 -1.28 25.41 -9.63
CA GLU A 397 -0.19 26.35 -9.93
C GLU A 397 1.17 25.63 -9.99
N LYS A 398 1.43 24.70 -9.07
CA LYS A 398 2.71 23.97 -8.99
C LYS A 398 2.80 22.74 -9.89
N SER A 399 1.68 22.13 -10.28
CA SER A 399 1.67 20.83 -10.95
C SER A 399 2.28 20.89 -12.34
N GLN A 400 3.15 19.93 -12.63
CA GLN A 400 3.79 19.71 -13.93
C GLN A 400 2.98 18.76 -14.83
N ILE A 401 1.88 18.22 -14.31
CA ILE A 401 1.00 17.28 -15.02
C ILE A 401 -0.47 17.72 -14.97
N PRO A 402 -1.32 17.29 -15.92
CA PRO A 402 -2.74 17.61 -15.92
C PRO A 402 -3.48 17.00 -14.72
N LEU A 403 -4.32 17.80 -14.05
CA LEU A 403 -5.21 17.35 -12.98
C LEU A 403 -6.57 16.96 -13.57
N ILE A 404 -6.96 15.70 -13.39
CA ILE A 404 -8.24 15.17 -13.86
C ILE A 404 -9.23 15.14 -12.69
N THR A 405 -10.20 16.04 -12.70
CA THR A 405 -11.33 16.05 -11.76
C THR A 405 -12.61 15.52 -12.38
N LYS A 406 -12.77 15.65 -13.70
CA LYS A 406 -13.90 15.11 -14.46
C LYS A 406 -13.36 14.22 -15.56
N THR A 407 -13.77 12.95 -15.52
CA THR A 407 -13.37 11.95 -16.53
C THR A 407 -13.69 12.40 -17.96
N ALA A 408 -14.82 13.09 -18.16
CA ALA A 408 -15.23 13.59 -19.48
C ALA A 408 -14.26 14.60 -20.11
N ASP A 409 -13.43 15.28 -19.30
CA ASP A 409 -12.46 16.25 -19.80
C ASP A 409 -11.11 15.61 -20.16
N ALA A 410 -10.89 14.34 -19.79
CA ALA A 410 -9.60 13.68 -19.96
C ALA A 410 -9.13 13.64 -21.42
N GLY A 411 -10.02 13.36 -22.38
CA GLY A 411 -9.68 13.33 -23.80
C GLY A 411 -9.23 14.67 -24.39
N LYS A 412 -9.53 15.79 -23.70
CA LYS A 412 -9.08 17.14 -24.09
C LYS A 412 -7.78 17.54 -23.39
N LEU A 413 -7.53 16.98 -22.20
CA LEU A 413 -6.41 17.35 -21.33
C LEU A 413 -5.18 16.48 -21.56
N LEU A 414 -5.35 15.26 -22.05
CA LEU A 414 -4.29 14.26 -22.14
C LEU A 414 -3.84 14.05 -23.59
N THR A 415 -2.53 13.79 -23.75
CA THR A 415 -1.98 13.19 -24.97
C THR A 415 -2.57 11.79 -25.20
N PRO A 416 -2.59 11.26 -26.44
CA PRO A 416 -3.06 9.90 -26.72
C PRO A 416 -2.40 8.82 -25.85
N ASP A 417 -1.08 8.93 -25.61
CA ASP A 417 -0.35 7.96 -24.79
C ASP A 417 -0.77 7.98 -23.31
N ALA A 418 -0.90 9.18 -22.73
CA ALA A 418 -1.42 9.35 -21.37
C ALA A 418 -2.88 8.89 -21.24
N LEU A 419 -3.69 9.13 -22.28
CA LEU A 419 -5.08 8.67 -22.32
C LEU A 419 -5.16 7.14 -22.33
N ALA A 420 -4.31 6.45 -23.10
CA ALA A 420 -4.27 4.98 -23.12
C ALA A 420 -3.94 4.37 -21.74
N ILE A 421 -3.09 5.03 -20.95
CA ILE A 421 -2.80 4.62 -19.57
C ILE A 421 -4.06 4.80 -18.71
N LEU A 422 -4.76 5.93 -18.82
CA LEU A 422 -6.01 6.18 -18.10
C LEU A 422 -7.14 5.20 -18.49
N GLU A 423 -7.21 4.82 -19.77
CA GLU A 423 -8.18 3.81 -20.23
C GLU A 423 -7.91 2.44 -19.61
N THR A 424 -6.64 2.12 -19.33
CA THR A 424 -6.28 0.90 -18.59
C THR A 424 -6.80 0.95 -17.15
N ASP A 425 -6.72 2.11 -16.49
CA ASP A 425 -7.31 2.31 -15.17
C ASP A 425 -8.84 2.13 -15.18
N PHE A 426 -9.51 2.68 -16.20
CA PHE A 426 -10.96 2.53 -16.36
C PHE A 426 -11.36 1.09 -16.61
N PHE A 427 -10.61 0.38 -17.45
CA PHE A 427 -10.84 -1.05 -17.69
C PHE A 427 -10.73 -1.86 -16.40
N ALA A 428 -9.67 -1.64 -15.62
CA ALA A 428 -9.51 -2.28 -14.32
C ALA A 428 -10.69 -1.98 -13.38
N SER A 429 -11.09 -0.71 -13.29
CA SER A 429 -12.20 -0.28 -12.44
C SER A 429 -13.53 -0.92 -12.85
N HIS A 430 -13.81 -1.02 -14.16
CA HIS A 430 -15.03 -1.67 -14.65
C HIS A 430 -15.04 -3.18 -14.40
N LEU A 431 -13.89 -3.86 -14.46
CA LEU A 431 -13.80 -5.28 -14.06
C LEU A 431 -14.11 -5.45 -12.57
N TYR A 432 -13.58 -4.58 -11.72
CA TYR A 432 -13.87 -4.58 -10.28
C TYR A 432 -15.37 -4.32 -10.02
N GLN A 433 -15.97 -3.37 -10.73
CA GLN A 433 -17.40 -3.07 -10.66
C GLN A 433 -18.28 -4.24 -11.11
N ALA A 434 -17.87 -5.00 -12.13
CA ALA A 434 -18.56 -6.20 -12.57
C ALA A 434 -18.56 -7.28 -11.48
N ILE A 435 -17.45 -7.43 -10.75
CA ILE A 435 -17.34 -8.33 -9.60
C ILE A 435 -18.28 -7.88 -8.48
N LEU A 436 -18.25 -6.60 -8.11
CA LEU A 436 -19.17 -6.05 -7.10
C LEU A 436 -20.64 -6.26 -7.47
N ALA A 437 -20.99 -6.02 -8.74
CA ALA A 437 -22.36 -6.24 -9.22
C ALA A 437 -22.78 -7.71 -9.10
N GLY A 438 -21.87 -8.66 -9.35
CA GLY A 438 -22.07 -10.09 -9.12
C GLY A 438 -22.29 -10.44 -7.64
N LYS A 439 -21.75 -9.63 -6.72
CA LYS A 439 -21.99 -9.72 -5.26
C LYS A 439 -23.22 -8.93 -4.79
N GLY A 440 -24.01 -8.37 -5.70
CA GLY A 440 -25.23 -7.62 -5.37
C GLY A 440 -25.02 -6.13 -5.06
N ARG A 441 -23.80 -5.60 -5.16
CA ARG A 441 -23.49 -4.18 -4.93
C ARG A 441 -23.23 -3.45 -6.24
N GLN A 442 -24.15 -2.57 -6.64
CA GLN A 442 -23.96 -1.72 -7.81
C GLN A 442 -23.37 -0.35 -7.42
N ILE A 443 -22.31 0.05 -8.10
CA ILE A 443 -21.71 1.38 -7.95
C ILE A 443 -21.69 2.10 -9.30
N ARG A 444 -21.60 3.44 -9.26
CA ARG A 444 -21.50 4.28 -10.46
C ARG A 444 -20.16 4.03 -11.17
N ASN A 445 -20.19 4.01 -12.49
CA ASN A 445 -19.00 3.81 -13.34
C ASN A 445 -18.09 5.05 -13.37
N GLU A 446 -16.90 4.89 -13.96
CA GLU A 446 -15.83 5.91 -13.98
C GLU A 446 -16.22 7.22 -14.67
N TYR A 447 -17.23 7.20 -15.54
CA TYR A 447 -17.74 8.36 -16.26
C TYR A 447 -18.82 9.14 -15.49
N THR A 448 -19.50 8.47 -14.56
CA THR A 448 -20.66 9.01 -13.83
C THR A 448 -20.39 9.21 -12.34
N LYS A 449 -19.33 8.59 -11.80
CA LYS A 449 -18.87 8.83 -10.43
C LYS A 449 -18.23 10.22 -10.35
N SER A 450 -18.71 11.01 -9.40
CA SER A 450 -18.12 12.32 -9.09
C SER A 450 -16.99 12.15 -8.07
N VAL A 451 -16.08 13.13 -8.06
CA VAL A 451 -15.05 13.27 -7.03
C VAL A 451 -15.70 13.25 -5.65
N ILE A 452 -15.12 12.51 -4.71
CA ILE A 452 -15.58 12.45 -3.33
C ILE A 452 -15.24 13.75 -2.62
N ILE A 453 -16.24 14.37 -2.00
CA ILE A 453 -16.06 15.54 -1.16
C ILE A 453 -16.56 15.16 0.24
N VAL A 454 -15.69 15.33 1.23
CA VAL A 454 -16.01 15.14 2.66
C VAL A 454 -16.11 16.49 3.33
#